data_AF-A0A3A1WGH0-F1
#
_entry.id   AF-A0A3A1WGH0-F1
#
_cell.length_a   1.000
_cell.length_b   1.000
_cell.length_c   1.000
_cell.angle_alpha   90.00
_cell.angle_beta   90.00
_cell.angle_gamma   90.00
#
_symmetry.space_group_name_H-M   'P 1'
#
loop_
_entity.id
_entity.type
_entity.pdbx_description
1 polymer ?
#
loop_
_entity_poly.entity_id
_entity_poly.type
_entity_poly.pdbx_seq_one_letter_code
_entity_poly.pdbx_strand_id
1 'polypeptide(L)'
;MSTKKGRTLADVMGGLDDDTPEEASAAVAAPAAPIDPPAAKIVPVSVLVSPEDRKRLRQLSLDTGLSIQKLGHEAFNMMLEARGLPPLVPVSANVPSGRSRR
;
A
#
# COMPACT_ATOMS: atom_id res chain seq x y z
N MET A 1 -47.45 -10.36 -29.48
CA MET A 1 -46.91 -9.74 -30.70
C MET A 1 -45.43 -9.49 -30.49
N SER A 2 -44.60 -10.15 -31.30
CA SER A 2 -43.14 -10.23 -31.23
C SER A 2 -42.51 -9.06 -31.98
N THR A 3 -41.46 -8.42 -31.43
CA THR A 3 -40.42 -7.76 -32.24
C THR A 3 -39.04 -8.00 -31.61
N LYS A 4 -38.39 -9.01 -32.19
CA LYS A 4 -37.01 -9.43 -31.96
C LYS A 4 -36.10 -8.61 -32.88
N LYS A 5 -35.09 -7.94 -32.33
CA LYS A 5 -33.97 -7.32 -33.07
C LYS A 5 -32.81 -7.24 -32.07
N GLY A 6 -31.84 -8.14 -32.01
CA GLY A 6 -31.08 -8.76 -33.09
C GLY A 6 -29.66 -8.22 -32.96
N ARG A 7 -28.79 -8.91 -32.21
CA ARG A 7 -27.36 -8.59 -32.08
C ARG A 7 -26.64 -9.29 -33.23
N THR A 8 -25.98 -8.56 -34.12
CA THR A 8 -25.22 -9.15 -35.24
C THR A 8 -23.73 -9.16 -34.94
N LEU A 9 -23.15 -10.34 -35.14
CA LEU A 9 -21.73 -10.71 -34.98
C LEU A 9 -20.83 -10.21 -36.14
N ALA A 10 -21.33 -9.33 -37.00
CA ALA A 10 -20.67 -8.89 -38.23
C ALA A 10 -19.76 -7.66 -38.05
N ASP A 11 -19.86 -6.93 -36.95
CA ASP A 11 -18.95 -5.79 -36.65
C ASP A 11 -17.65 -6.22 -35.94
N VAL A 12 -17.45 -7.52 -35.69
CA VAL A 12 -16.31 -8.07 -34.92
C VAL A 12 -15.23 -8.70 -35.82
N MET A 13 -15.44 -8.82 -37.13
CA MET A 13 -14.49 -9.50 -38.03
C MET A 13 -14.29 -8.74 -39.35
N GLY A 14 -13.50 -7.67 -39.31
CA GLY A 14 -13.08 -6.95 -40.51
C GLY A 14 -11.83 -6.12 -40.27
N GLY A 15 -10.65 -6.72 -40.46
CA GLY A 15 -9.37 -6.04 -40.36
C GLY A 15 -8.20 -7.00 -40.11
N LEU A 16 -8.04 -7.99 -40.98
CA LEU A 16 -6.81 -8.78 -41.11
C LEU A 16 -6.23 -8.53 -42.52
N ASP A 17 -4.92 -8.79 -42.65
CA ASP A 17 -4.03 -8.58 -43.80
C ASP A 17 -3.47 -7.16 -43.92
N ASP A 18 -2.20 -6.92 -44.22
CA ASP A 18 -0.93 -7.67 -44.24
C ASP A 18 0.08 -6.55 -44.59
N ASP A 19 1.26 -6.51 -43.97
CA ASP A 19 2.54 -6.09 -44.57
C ASP A 19 3.54 -5.66 -43.49
N THR A 20 4.62 -6.45 -43.43
CA THR A 20 5.82 -6.17 -42.65
C THR A 20 6.82 -5.49 -43.57
N PRO A 21 7.55 -4.47 -43.10
CA PRO A 21 8.98 -4.51 -43.35
C PRO A 21 9.80 -4.26 -42.08
N GLU A 22 10.81 -5.10 -41.91
CA GLU A 22 11.97 -4.89 -41.03
C GLU A 22 12.67 -3.57 -41.35
N GLU A 23 12.94 -2.75 -40.34
CA GLU A 23 14.15 -1.92 -40.31
C GLU A 23 14.59 -1.67 -38.86
N ALA A 24 15.90 -1.80 -38.67
CA ALA A 24 16.59 -1.83 -37.39
C ALA A 24 16.83 -0.44 -36.79
N SER A 25 17.28 -0.46 -35.53
CA SER A 25 18.05 0.60 -34.85
C SER A 25 17.26 1.64 -34.05
N ALA A 26 17.14 1.41 -32.74
CA ALA A 26 17.99 2.08 -31.75
C ALA A 26 17.51 1.70 -30.34
N ALA A 27 18.39 1.04 -29.58
CA ALA A 27 18.18 0.78 -28.17
C ALA A 27 18.19 2.11 -27.39
N VAL A 28 17.01 2.67 -27.13
CA VAL A 28 16.86 3.66 -26.07
C VAL A 28 16.67 2.87 -24.79
N ALA A 29 17.77 2.72 -24.05
CA ALA A 29 17.74 2.17 -22.70
C ALA A 29 16.70 2.96 -21.89
N ALA A 30 15.59 2.30 -21.55
CA ALA A 30 14.66 2.84 -20.59
C ALA A 30 15.44 3.15 -19.30
N PRO A 31 15.23 4.31 -18.66
CA PRO A 31 15.82 4.57 -17.36
C PRO A 31 15.44 3.41 -16.45
N ALA A 32 16.45 2.80 -15.81
CA ALA A 32 16.27 1.72 -14.87
C ALA A 32 15.12 2.11 -13.93
N ALA A 33 14.08 1.29 -13.89
CA ALA A 33 13.01 1.45 -12.91
C ALA A 33 13.68 1.61 -11.54
N PRO A 34 13.23 2.55 -10.69
CA PRO A 34 13.76 2.68 -9.35
C PRO A 34 13.67 1.29 -8.72
N ILE A 35 14.83 0.75 -8.34
CA ILE A 35 14.91 -0.52 -7.64
C ILE A 35 14.20 -0.25 -6.32
N ASP A 36 12.93 -0.66 -6.22
CA ASP A 36 12.18 -0.56 -4.99
C ASP A 36 13.04 -1.22 -3.91
N PRO A 37 13.43 -0.49 -2.85
CA PRO A 37 14.21 -1.08 -1.78
C PRO A 37 13.45 -2.30 -1.29
N PRO A 38 14.15 -3.44 -1.05
CA PRO A 38 13.49 -4.68 -0.69
C PRO A 38 12.53 -4.37 0.45
N ALA A 39 11.23 -4.63 0.22
CA ALA A 39 10.17 -4.30 1.15
C ALA A 39 10.63 -4.77 2.54
N ALA A 40 10.86 -3.81 3.45
CA ALA A 40 11.40 -4.12 4.75
C ALA A 40 10.55 -5.24 5.35
N LYS A 41 11.18 -6.28 5.89
CA LYS A 41 10.45 -7.37 6.56
C LYS A 41 9.86 -6.80 7.84
N ILE A 42 8.64 -6.25 7.75
CA ILE A 42 7.91 -5.66 8.87
C ILE A 42 7.25 -6.79 9.66
N VAL A 43 7.50 -6.85 10.97
CA VAL A 43 6.90 -7.82 11.89
C VAL A 43 5.97 -7.09 12.87
N PRO A 44 4.73 -7.56 13.08
CA PRO A 44 3.82 -6.92 14.03
C PRO A 44 4.22 -7.22 15.47
N VAL A 45 4.11 -6.20 16.34
CA VAL A 45 4.23 -6.35 17.80
C VAL A 45 2.83 -6.24 18.40
N SER A 46 2.43 -7.24 19.19
CA SER A 46 1.14 -7.27 19.88
C SER A 46 1.32 -7.00 21.37
N VAL A 47 0.44 -6.19 21.95
CA VAL A 47 0.43 -5.86 23.38
C VAL A 47 -0.92 -6.19 23.97
N LEU A 48 -0.93 -6.90 25.10
CA LEU A 48 -2.13 -7.20 25.86
C LEU A 48 -2.44 -6.04 26.81
N VAL A 49 -3.68 -5.57 26.77
CA VAL A 49 -4.17 -4.46 27.61
C VAL A 49 -5.58 -4.75 28.10
N SER A 50 -5.97 -4.14 29.21
CA SER A 50 -7.36 -4.19 29.67
C SER A 50 -8.30 -3.45 28.70
N PRO A 51 -9.61 -3.75 28.69
CA PRO A 51 -10.58 -3.00 27.89
C PRO A 51 -10.63 -1.51 28.22
N GLU A 52 -10.39 -1.14 29.49
CA GLU A 52 -10.37 0.25 29.94
C GLU A 52 -9.13 0.98 29.41
N ASP A 53 -7.96 0.35 29.50
CA ASP A 53 -6.72 0.94 29.00
C ASP A 53 -6.73 1.05 27.48
N ARG A 54 -7.38 0.11 26.79
CA ARG A 54 -7.61 0.24 25.34
C ARG A 54 -8.41 1.51 25.01
N LYS A 55 -9.41 1.88 25.82
CA LYS A 55 -10.15 3.14 25.64
C LYS A 55 -9.25 4.35 25.91
N ARG A 56 -8.43 4.30 26.97
CA ARG A 56 -7.47 5.36 27.30
C ARG A 56 -6.43 5.58 26.19
N LEU A 57 -5.85 4.50 25.66
CA LEU A 57 -4.90 4.57 24.54
C LEU A 57 -5.54 5.14 23.27
N ARG A 58 -6.80 4.78 23.02
CA ARG A 58 -7.55 5.36 21.91
C ARG A 58 -7.79 6.86 22.14
N GLN A 59 -8.17 7.28 23.35
CA GLN A 59 -8.35 8.70 23.64
C GLN A 59 -7.03 9.47 23.46
N LEU A 60 -5.92 8.93 23.99
CA LEU A 60 -4.59 9.50 23.80
C LEU A 60 -4.22 9.67 22.32
N SER A 61 -4.57 8.69 21.47
CA SER A 61 -4.35 8.79 20.02
C SER A 61 -5.15 9.91 19.36
N LEU A 62 -6.36 10.20 19.87
CA LEU A 62 -7.18 11.31 19.38
C LEU A 62 -6.63 12.65 19.86
N ASP A 63 -6.23 12.74 21.13
CA ASP A 63 -5.72 13.97 21.74
C ASP A 63 -4.38 14.41 21.12
N THR A 64 -3.54 13.45 20.75
CA THR A 64 -2.22 13.70 20.14
C THR A 64 -2.26 13.77 18.61
N GLY A 65 -3.32 13.29 17.98
CA GLY A 65 -3.40 13.14 16.52
C GLY A 65 -2.47 12.06 15.95
N LEU A 66 -1.86 11.23 16.80
CA LEU A 66 -0.93 10.16 16.38
C LEU A 66 -1.61 8.79 16.40
N SER A 67 -1.20 7.89 15.51
CA SER A 67 -1.67 6.51 15.56
C SER A 67 -1.11 5.79 16.81
N ILE A 68 -1.84 4.81 17.33
CA ILE A 68 -1.37 3.98 18.47
C ILE A 68 -0.02 3.31 18.14
N GLN A 69 0.21 2.92 16.89
CA GLN A 69 1.49 2.37 16.44
C GLN A 69 2.62 3.40 16.59
N LYS A 70 2.38 4.65 16.17
CA LYS A 70 3.38 5.72 16.27
C LYS A 70 3.68 6.07 17.72
N LEU A 71 2.65 6.18 18.56
CA LEU A 71 2.80 6.37 20.01
C LEU A 71 3.61 5.24 20.65
N GLY A 72 3.33 3.99 20.26
CA GLY A 72 4.10 2.83 20.71
C GLY A 72 5.57 2.91 20.31
N HIS A 73 5.86 3.27 19.04
CA HIS A 73 7.23 3.47 18.57
C HIS A 73 7.97 4.56 19.36
N GLU A 74 7.31 5.68 19.66
CA GLU A 74 7.90 6.76 20.45
C GLU A 74 8.19 6.31 21.89
N ALA A 75 7.23 5.63 22.54
CA ALA A 75 7.42 5.10 23.87
C ALA A 75 8.58 4.08 23.94
N PHE A 76 8.68 3.18 22.95
CA PHE A 76 9.82 2.26 22.87
C PHE A 76 11.14 2.99 22.65
N ASN A 77 11.18 4.00 21.78
CA ASN A 77 12.39 4.78 21.54
C ASN A 77 12.85 5.55 22.78
N MET A 78 11.93 6.14 23.54
CA MET A 78 12.27 6.79 24.82
C MET A 78 12.88 5.79 25.82
N MET A 79 12.36 4.55 25.88
CA MET A 79 12.92 3.50 26.75
C MET A 79 14.28 2.99 26.26
N LEU A 80 14.51 2.90 24.95
CA LEU A 80 15.79 2.52 24.36
C LEU A 80 16.85 3.59 24.62
N GLU A 81 16.50 4.85 24.42
CA GLU A 81 17.37 6.00 24.67
C GLU A 81 17.81 6.06 26.14
N ALA A 82 16.89 5.87 27.08
CA ALA A 82 17.20 5.80 28.51
C ALA A 82 18.19 4.69 28.88
N ARG A 83 18.41 3.71 28.00
CA ARG A 83 19.37 2.60 28.15
C ARG A 83 20.60 2.72 27.26
N GLY A 84 20.74 3.82 26.50
CA GLY A 84 21.83 4.02 25.54
C GLY A 84 21.76 3.08 24.33
N LEU A 85 20.58 2.57 24.00
CA LEU A 85 20.36 1.69 22.85
C LEU A 85 19.92 2.50 21.61
N PRO A 86 20.23 2.04 20.39
CA PRO A 86 19.80 2.71 19.18
C PRO A 86 18.26 2.69 19.05
N PRO A 87 17.66 3.71 18.41
CA PRO A 87 16.22 3.77 18.20
C PRO A 87 15.75 2.70 17.20
N LEU A 88 14.45 2.40 17.24
CA LEU A 88 13.80 1.56 16.24
C LEU A 88 13.88 2.21 14.86
N VAL A 89 14.10 1.39 13.84
CA VAL A 89 14.02 1.82 12.44
C VAL A 89 12.58 2.30 12.17
N PRO A 90 12.39 3.49 11.60
CA PRO A 90 11.06 4.00 11.28
C PRO A 90 10.43 3.12 10.20
N VAL A 91 9.24 2.60 10.50
CA VAL A 91 8.45 1.80 9.57
C VAL A 91 7.13 2.52 9.34
N SER A 92 6.79 2.78 8.07
CA SER A 92 5.42 3.14 7.68
C SER A 92 4.68 1.87 7.30
N ALA A 93 3.71 1.48 8.13
CA ALA A 93 2.73 0.48 7.72
C ALA A 93 1.83 1.16 6.67
N ASN A 94 2.10 0.95 5.38
CA ASN A 94 1.25 1.41 4.27
C ASN A 94 -0.04 0.56 4.20
N VAL A 95 -0.73 0.42 5.33
CA VAL A 95 -2.01 -0.29 5.42
C VAL A 95 -3.09 0.79 5.35
N PRO A 96 -3.96 0.78 4.32
CA PRO A 96 -5.05 1.73 4.22
C PRO A 96 -5.87 1.65 5.51
N SER A 97 -5.93 2.75 6.28
CA SER A 97 -6.89 2.82 7.37
C SER A 97 -8.27 2.73 6.72
N GLY A 98 -8.92 1.58 6.82
CA GLY A 98 -10.21 1.29 6.19
C GLY A 98 -11.36 2.12 6.77
N ARG A 99 -11.30 3.45 6.66
CA ARG A 99 -12.48 4.32 6.70
C ARG A 99 -13.22 4.13 5.39
N SER A 100 -13.91 3.00 5.26
CA SER A 100 -15.07 2.91 4.38
C SER A 100 -16.07 3.95 4.91
N ARG A 101 -16.22 5.07 4.19
CA ARG A 101 -17.31 6.01 4.43
C ARG A 101 -18.60 5.23 4.13
N ARG A 102 -19.30 4.82 5.18
CA ARG A 102 -20.73 4.52 5.11
C ARG A 102 -21.50 5.80 5.37
#